data_AF-X1DKI1-F1
#
_entry.id   AF-X1DKI1-F1
#
_cell.length_a   1.000
_cell.length_b   1.000
_cell.length_c   1.000
_cell.angle_alpha   90.00
_cell.angle_beta   90.00
_cell.angle_gamma   90.00
#
_symmetry.space_group_name_H-M   'P 1'
#
loop_
_entity.id
_entity.type
_entity.pdbx_description
1 polymer ?
#
loop_
_entity_poly.entity_id
_entity_poly.type
_entity_poly.pdbx_seq_one_letter_code
_entity_poly.pdbx_strand_id
1 'polypeptide(L)'
;MKKVILDFESRPNNFKELVQEAFNKNLLNFLVSQETFKEFEKIERVILYSRDPEIPSKYLVYDDKKKFEDKLANERFTAKNSGFFIELKSKEEEREIVELSKTGFLDFMIVSAKDWKIIPFENLIAELHSNDIDLIAEVDSIKDAELMLKVLEIGVDGVLIKPKEVDDIVKLKKLIHKGFHIELTKAKIINIQAIP
;
A
#
# COMPACT_ATOMS: atom_id res chain seq x y z
N MET A 1 -6.49 -8.36 4.52
CA MET A 1 -6.48 -8.57 3.05
C MET A 1 -5.31 -7.77 2.50
N LYS A 2 -4.49 -8.33 1.60
CA LYS A 2 -3.23 -7.68 1.17
C LYS A 2 -3.52 -6.34 0.47
N LYS A 3 -2.80 -5.29 0.84
CA LYS A 3 -2.92 -3.94 0.27
C LYS A 3 -2.02 -3.79 -0.95
N VAL A 4 -2.52 -3.15 -2.01
CA VAL A 4 -1.69 -2.70 -3.14
C VAL A 4 -1.89 -1.20 -3.23
N ILE A 5 -0.79 -0.47 -3.10
CA ILE A 5 -0.72 0.98 -3.25
C ILE A 5 0.01 1.26 -4.56
N LEU A 6 -0.63 2.01 -5.45
CA LEU A 6 0.01 2.46 -6.68
C LEU A 6 0.67 3.81 -6.42
N ASP A 7 1.97 3.90 -6.70
CA ASP A 7 2.71 5.15 -6.69
C ASP A 7 2.34 5.97 -7.93
N PHE A 8 1.57 7.02 -7.69
CA PHE A 8 1.19 8.06 -8.62
C PHE A 8 1.71 9.42 -8.15
N GLU A 9 2.85 9.49 -7.46
CA GLU A 9 3.47 10.77 -7.07
C GLU A 9 3.93 11.59 -8.29
N SER A 10 4.15 10.93 -9.44
CA SER A 10 4.52 11.57 -10.71
C SER A 10 3.53 11.24 -11.83
N ARG A 11 3.49 12.07 -12.89
CA ARG A 11 2.62 11.86 -14.06
C ARG A 11 3.38 11.31 -15.29
N PRO A 12 3.49 9.98 -15.47
CA PRO A 12 4.07 9.40 -16.69
C PRO A 12 3.18 9.65 -17.92
N ASN A 13 3.74 9.45 -19.12
CA ASN A 13 3.03 9.69 -20.39
C ASN A 13 1.70 8.89 -20.52
N ASN A 14 1.66 7.67 -19.99
CA ASN A 14 0.51 6.78 -19.97
C ASN A 14 -0.33 6.87 -18.67
N PHE A 15 -0.17 7.93 -17.87
CA PHE A 15 -0.81 8.08 -16.55
C PHE A 15 -2.33 7.81 -16.58
N LYS A 16 -3.05 8.36 -17.57
CA LYS A 16 -4.51 8.17 -17.67
C LYS A 16 -4.90 6.71 -17.89
N GLU A 17 -4.13 5.98 -18.69
CA GLU A 17 -4.37 4.55 -18.96
C GLU A 17 -4.12 3.72 -17.71
N LEU A 18 -3.04 4.02 -16.98
CA LEU A 18 -2.72 3.38 -15.70
C LEU A 18 -3.84 3.61 -14.67
N VAL A 19 -4.28 4.86 -14.51
CA VAL A 19 -5.38 5.19 -13.60
C VAL A 19 -6.66 4.47 -13.99
N GLN A 20 -7.04 4.50 -15.26
CA GLN A 20 -8.24 3.83 -15.75
C GLN A 20 -8.20 2.32 -15.44
N GLU A 21 -7.08 1.66 -15.68
CA GLU A 21 -6.96 0.23 -15.39
C GLU A 21 -6.98 -0.06 -13.89
N ALA A 22 -6.40 0.82 -13.06
CA ALA A 22 -6.49 0.71 -11.60
C ALA A 22 -7.95 0.70 -11.13
N PHE A 23 -8.79 1.59 -11.70
CA PHE A 23 -10.23 1.58 -11.45
C PHE A 23 -10.90 0.28 -11.94
N ASN A 24 -10.61 -0.17 -13.16
CA ASN A 24 -11.15 -1.42 -13.72
C ASN A 24 -10.85 -2.64 -12.83
N LYS A 25 -9.66 -2.67 -12.21
CA LYS A 25 -9.23 -3.76 -11.31
C LYS A 25 -9.58 -3.52 -9.84
N ASN A 26 -10.25 -2.41 -9.51
CA ASN A 26 -10.58 -2.02 -8.15
C ASN A 26 -9.33 -2.05 -7.24
N LEU A 27 -8.22 -1.50 -7.74
CA LEU A 27 -7.02 -1.17 -6.99
C LEU A 27 -7.07 0.34 -6.76
N LEU A 28 -7.55 0.77 -5.59
CA LEU A 28 -7.96 2.16 -5.35
C LEU A 28 -7.14 2.85 -4.23
N ASN A 29 -5.98 2.30 -3.87
CA ASN A 29 -5.06 2.96 -2.94
C ASN A 29 -3.95 3.63 -3.74
N PHE A 30 -3.86 4.95 -3.68
CA PHE A 30 -2.89 5.73 -4.47
C PHE A 30 -2.02 6.58 -3.55
N LEU A 31 -0.70 6.50 -3.75
CA LEU A 31 0.25 7.47 -3.21
C LEU A 31 0.36 8.62 -4.21
N VAL A 32 0.14 9.85 -3.76
CA VAL A 32 0.05 11.03 -4.62
C VAL A 32 0.91 12.18 -4.10
N SER A 33 1.26 13.07 -5.01
CA SER A 33 1.94 14.34 -4.71
C SER A 33 1.00 15.52 -5.03
N GLN A 34 1.48 16.75 -4.80
CA GLN A 34 0.77 17.97 -5.19
C GLN A 34 0.45 18.02 -6.70
N GLU A 35 1.28 17.36 -7.53
CA GLU A 35 1.08 17.30 -8.98
C GLU A 35 -0.17 16.50 -9.35
N THR A 36 -0.37 15.35 -8.70
CA THR A 36 -1.37 14.35 -9.12
C THR A 36 -2.62 14.33 -8.24
N PHE A 37 -2.57 14.89 -7.03
CA PHE A 37 -3.69 14.91 -6.08
C PHE A 37 -5.01 15.42 -6.68
N LYS A 38 -4.96 16.49 -7.48
CA LYS A 38 -6.14 17.10 -8.11
C LYS A 38 -6.94 16.15 -9.01
N GLU A 39 -6.30 15.12 -9.54
CA GLU A 39 -6.96 14.11 -10.38
C GLU A 39 -7.88 13.20 -9.56
N PHE A 40 -7.67 13.08 -8.24
CA PHE A 40 -8.36 12.15 -7.36
C PHE A 40 -9.17 12.81 -6.24
N GLU A 41 -8.99 14.11 -5.99
CA GLU A 41 -9.59 14.82 -4.85
C GLU A 41 -11.13 14.67 -4.75
N LYS A 42 -11.81 14.48 -5.89
CA LYS A 42 -13.28 14.37 -5.98
C LYS A 42 -13.80 12.93 -6.01
N ILE A 43 -12.92 11.93 -5.88
CA ILE A 43 -13.28 10.52 -6.05
C ILE A 43 -13.30 9.81 -4.70
N GLU A 44 -14.46 9.79 -4.03
CA GLU A 44 -14.62 9.25 -2.66
C GLU A 44 -14.18 7.80 -2.48
N ARG A 45 -14.25 6.98 -3.53
CA ARG A 45 -13.86 5.56 -3.48
C ARG A 45 -12.35 5.33 -3.50
N VAL A 46 -11.56 6.36 -3.79
CA VAL A 46 -10.10 6.29 -3.78
C VAL A 46 -9.58 6.58 -2.38
N ILE A 47 -8.65 5.75 -1.92
CA ILE A 47 -7.92 5.94 -0.68
C ILE A 47 -6.58 6.59 -1.03
N LEU A 48 -6.40 7.84 -0.59
CA LEU A 48 -5.21 8.62 -0.87
C LEU A 48 -4.20 8.53 0.27
N TYR A 49 -2.95 8.31 -0.11
CA TYR A 49 -1.75 8.42 0.70
C TYR A 49 -0.95 9.62 0.20
N SER A 50 -0.30 10.37 1.09
CA SER A 50 0.58 11.49 0.72
C SER A 50 1.76 11.57 1.66
N ARG A 51 2.93 11.97 1.17
CA ARG A 51 4.07 12.38 2.00
C ARG A 51 4.00 13.84 2.43
N ASP A 52 3.16 14.62 1.76
CA ASP A 52 2.95 16.03 2.01
C ASP A 52 1.75 16.25 2.96
N PRO A 53 1.97 16.86 4.14
CA PRO A 53 0.90 17.14 5.11
C PRO A 53 -0.09 18.23 4.68
N GLU A 54 0.22 19.02 3.65
CA GLU A 54 -0.70 20.01 3.08
C GLU A 54 -1.76 19.38 2.18
N ILE A 55 -1.56 18.13 1.76
CA ILE A 55 -2.52 17.39 0.95
C ILE A 55 -3.55 16.73 1.88
N PRO A 56 -4.86 16.98 1.69
CA PRO A 56 -5.93 16.38 2.49
C PRO A 56 -6.17 14.92 2.07
N SER A 57 -5.15 14.10 2.25
CA SER A 57 -5.17 12.65 2.01
C SER A 57 -5.74 11.91 3.23
N LYS A 58 -6.21 10.67 3.03
CA LYS A 58 -6.68 9.85 4.14
C LYS A 58 -5.52 9.43 5.03
N TYR A 59 -4.39 9.04 4.42
CA TYR A 59 -3.20 8.55 5.09
C TYR A 59 -2.00 9.46 4.85
N LEU A 60 -1.36 9.91 5.94
CA LEU A 60 -0.10 10.68 5.87
C LEU A 60 1.09 9.73 6.05
N VAL A 61 2.10 9.88 5.19
CA VAL A 61 3.32 9.08 5.16
C VAL A 61 4.51 9.97 5.54
N TYR A 62 5.02 9.82 6.74
CA TYR A 62 6.22 10.52 7.19
C TYR A 62 7.47 9.88 6.59
N ASP A 63 8.48 10.67 6.27
CA ASP A 63 9.78 10.20 5.76
C ASP A 63 10.97 10.75 6.56
N ASP A 64 10.69 11.51 7.61
CA ASP A 64 11.65 12.15 8.48
C ASP A 64 11.24 11.96 9.94
N LYS A 65 12.12 11.32 10.71
CA LYS A 65 11.89 10.99 12.12
C LYS A 65 11.66 12.22 12.98
N LYS A 66 12.43 13.30 12.77
CA LYS A 66 12.26 14.53 13.56
C LYS A 66 10.90 15.16 13.30
N LYS A 67 10.49 15.24 12.03
CA LYS A 67 9.15 15.76 11.68
C LYS A 67 8.04 14.91 12.31
N PHE A 68 8.23 13.60 12.37
CA PHE A 68 7.29 12.69 13.01
C PHE A 68 7.24 12.92 14.54
N GLU A 69 8.38 12.94 15.22
CA GLU A 69 8.50 13.18 16.66
C GLU A 69 7.94 14.55 17.08
N ASP A 70 8.23 15.61 16.31
CA ASP A 70 7.68 16.95 16.53
C ASP A 70 6.15 16.97 16.44
N LYS A 71 5.58 16.15 15.56
CA LYS A 71 4.12 15.98 15.45
C LYS A 71 3.55 15.16 16.61
N LEU A 72 4.26 14.13 17.07
CA LEU A 72 3.86 13.32 18.24
C LEU A 72 3.82 14.16 19.52
N ALA A 73 4.75 15.11 19.68
CA ALA A 73 4.78 16.02 20.83
C ALA A 73 3.58 16.98 20.88
N ASN A 74 2.80 17.08 19.81
CA ASN A 74 1.61 17.93 19.75
C ASN A 74 0.38 17.16 20.26
N GLU A 75 -0.18 17.57 21.40
CA GLU A 75 -1.30 16.90 22.10
C GLU A 75 -2.59 16.73 21.27
N ARG A 76 -2.70 17.39 20.10
CA ARG A 76 -3.83 17.22 19.16
C ARG A 76 -3.60 16.14 18.11
N PHE A 77 -2.46 15.47 18.12
CA PHE A 77 -2.14 14.44 17.15
C PHE A 77 -2.97 13.17 17.44
N THR A 78 -3.95 12.91 16.60
CA THR A 78 -4.65 11.62 16.61
C THR A 78 -3.89 10.65 15.71
N ALA A 79 -3.40 9.55 16.29
CA ALA A 79 -2.64 8.48 15.62
C ALA A 79 -3.28 7.91 14.33
N LYS A 80 -4.59 8.13 14.13
CA LYS A 80 -5.34 7.48 13.06
C LYS A 80 -4.88 7.96 11.69
N ASN A 81 -4.57 6.98 10.85
CA ASN A 81 -4.16 7.05 9.46
C ASN A 81 -2.74 7.59 9.23
N SER A 82 -1.79 7.25 10.09
CA SER A 82 -0.38 7.64 9.91
C SER A 82 0.48 6.44 9.53
N GLY A 83 1.47 6.66 8.67
CA GLY A 83 2.51 5.67 8.39
C GLY A 83 3.87 6.32 8.19
N PHE A 84 4.91 5.50 8.14
CA PHE A 84 6.29 5.97 7.98
C PHE A 84 6.98 5.26 6.81
N PHE A 85 7.72 6.00 5.99
CA PHE A 85 8.53 5.51 4.89
C PHE A 85 10.01 5.50 5.30
N ILE A 86 10.69 4.38 5.08
CA ILE A 86 12.13 4.27 5.35
C ILE A 86 12.84 3.42 4.30
N GLU A 87 14.01 3.88 3.85
CA GLU A 87 14.90 3.12 2.98
C GLU A 87 15.90 2.34 3.85
N LEU A 88 15.71 1.02 3.92
CA LEU A 88 16.50 0.12 4.74
C LEU A 88 17.85 -0.18 4.05
N LYS A 89 18.90 0.47 4.55
CA LYS A 89 20.27 0.35 4.02
C LYS A 89 21.19 -0.42 4.95
N SER A 90 20.95 -0.32 6.25
CA SER A 90 21.85 -0.82 7.27
C SER A 90 21.09 -1.26 8.53
N LYS A 91 21.85 -1.68 9.54
CA LYS A 91 21.33 -1.99 10.88
C LYS A 91 20.86 -0.75 11.65
N GLU A 92 21.23 0.45 11.22
CA GLU A 92 20.76 1.69 11.85
C GLU A 92 19.29 1.93 11.52
N GLU A 93 18.91 1.84 10.24
CA GLU A 93 17.51 1.98 9.84
C GLU A 93 16.64 0.83 10.38
N GLU A 94 17.20 -0.37 10.54
CA GLU A 94 16.50 -1.48 11.23
C GLU A 94 16.15 -1.12 12.68
N ARG A 95 17.07 -0.47 13.42
CA ARG A 95 16.79 -0.01 14.79
C ARG A 95 15.75 1.10 14.80
N GLU A 96 15.81 2.01 13.83
CA GLU A 96 14.83 3.08 13.69
C GLU A 96 13.43 2.53 13.45
N ILE A 97 13.27 1.50 12.62
CA ILE A 97 11.99 0.79 12.42
C ILE A 97 11.44 0.28 13.77
N VAL A 98 12.28 -0.37 14.58
CA VAL A 98 11.88 -0.92 15.90
C VAL A 98 11.52 0.20 16.90
N GLU A 99 12.22 1.33 16.86
CA GLU A 99 11.90 2.46 17.73
C GLU A 99 10.56 3.10 17.34
N LEU A 100 10.36 3.33 16.04
CA LEU A 100 9.13 3.89 15.50
C LEU A 100 7.93 2.96 15.72
N SER A 101 8.11 1.64 15.61
CA SER A 101 7.03 0.68 15.83
C SER A 101 6.49 0.71 17.26
N LYS A 102 7.34 1.02 18.25
CA LYS A 102 6.98 1.08 19.67
C LYS A 102 6.27 2.36 20.08
N THR A 103 6.18 3.34 19.19
CA THR A 103 5.49 4.61 19.47
C THR A 103 3.98 4.41 19.65
N GLY A 104 3.40 3.41 18.98
CA GLY A 104 1.94 3.16 18.97
C GLY A 104 1.13 4.16 18.16
N PHE A 105 1.80 4.99 17.33
CA PHE A 105 1.18 6.05 16.54
C PHE A 105 1.18 5.80 15.02
N LEU A 106 1.65 4.62 14.59
CA LEU A 106 1.73 4.22 13.19
C LEU A 106 0.76 3.08 12.92
N ASP A 107 -0.05 3.21 11.87
CA ASP A 107 -0.91 2.12 11.37
C ASP A 107 -0.17 1.24 10.34
N PHE A 108 0.84 1.80 9.67
CA PHE A 108 1.60 1.09 8.65
C PHE A 108 3.02 1.64 8.51
N MET A 109 3.91 0.82 7.96
CA MET A 109 5.27 1.21 7.60
C MET A 109 5.57 0.80 6.17
N ILE A 110 6.08 1.73 5.37
CA ILE A 110 6.55 1.49 4.02
C ILE A 110 8.07 1.32 4.07
N VAL A 111 8.56 0.13 3.72
CA VAL A 111 9.99 -0.17 3.74
C VAL A 111 10.48 -0.40 2.31
N SER A 112 11.48 0.38 1.92
CA SER A 112 12.21 0.23 0.66
C SER A 112 13.55 -0.45 0.93
N ALA A 113 13.90 -1.48 0.16
CA ALA A 113 15.17 -2.18 0.33
C ALA A 113 15.80 -2.47 -1.03
N LYS A 114 17.00 -1.93 -1.28
CA LYS A 114 17.73 -2.12 -2.54
C LYS A 114 18.12 -3.57 -2.83
N ASP A 115 18.41 -4.35 -1.78
CA ASP A 115 18.72 -5.77 -1.91
C ASP A 115 18.07 -6.56 -0.77
N TRP A 116 16.76 -6.77 -0.88
CA TRP A 116 15.96 -7.54 0.07
C TRP A 116 16.43 -8.99 0.23
N LYS A 117 17.25 -9.54 -0.69
CA LYS A 117 17.83 -10.89 -0.53
C LYS A 117 18.86 -10.94 0.60
N ILE A 118 19.47 -9.80 0.91
CA ILE A 118 20.48 -9.66 1.95
C ILE A 118 19.83 -9.29 3.29
N ILE A 119 18.67 -8.60 3.25
CA ILE A 119 17.97 -8.11 4.43
C ILE A 119 16.73 -8.97 4.71
N PRO A 120 16.72 -9.81 5.75
CA PRO A 120 15.56 -10.66 6.03
C PRO A 120 14.39 -9.79 6.51
N PHE A 121 13.42 -9.55 5.61
CA PHE A 121 12.11 -8.95 5.93
C PHE A 121 11.38 -9.72 7.04
N GLU A 122 11.75 -10.98 7.28
CA GLU A 122 11.26 -11.86 8.33
C GLU A 122 11.21 -11.20 9.71
N ASN A 123 12.32 -10.55 10.10
CA ASN A 123 12.40 -9.89 11.42
C ASN A 123 11.47 -8.69 11.51
N LEU A 124 11.33 -7.94 10.40
CA LEU A 124 10.47 -6.77 10.34
C LEU A 124 9.00 -7.16 10.36
N ILE A 125 8.62 -8.24 9.67
CA ILE A 125 7.25 -8.77 9.70
C ILE A 125 6.87 -9.10 11.15
N ALA A 126 7.72 -9.85 11.86
CA ALA A 126 7.43 -10.25 13.24
C ALA A 126 7.32 -9.04 14.18
N GLU A 127 8.28 -8.11 14.13
CA GLU A 127 8.26 -6.91 14.98
C GLU A 127 7.04 -6.04 14.71
N LEU A 128 6.74 -5.74 13.44
CA LEU A 128 5.64 -4.84 13.08
C LEU A 128 4.28 -5.47 13.37
N HIS A 129 4.10 -6.77 13.09
CA HIS A 129 2.86 -7.49 13.45
C HIS A 129 2.63 -7.53 14.96
N SER A 130 3.69 -7.67 15.76
CA SER A 130 3.56 -7.66 17.22
C SER A 130 3.09 -6.31 17.78
N ASN A 131 3.30 -5.22 17.02
CA ASN A 131 2.89 -3.86 17.36
C ASN A 131 1.62 -3.41 16.61
N ASP A 132 0.91 -4.32 15.92
CA ASP A 132 -0.28 -4.04 15.10
C ASP A 132 -0.04 -3.02 13.97
N ILE A 133 1.13 -3.10 13.33
CA ILE A 133 1.54 -2.22 12.22
C ILE A 133 1.63 -3.02 10.92
N ASP A 134 0.93 -2.56 9.88
CA ASP A 134 1.00 -3.19 8.56
C ASP A 134 2.36 -2.91 7.90
N LEU A 135 3.07 -3.96 7.48
CA LEU A 135 4.28 -3.82 6.67
C LEU A 135 3.94 -3.72 5.18
N ILE A 136 4.33 -2.63 4.54
CA ILE A 136 4.20 -2.41 3.10
C ILE A 136 5.59 -2.39 2.47
N ALA A 137 5.87 -3.31 1.54
CA ALA A 137 7.14 -3.32 0.82
C ALA A 137 7.07 -2.41 -0.41
N GLU A 138 7.99 -1.44 -0.53
CA GLU A 138 8.20 -0.74 -1.80
C GLU A 138 8.97 -1.65 -2.76
N VAL A 139 8.46 -1.81 -3.98
CA VAL A 139 8.99 -2.73 -4.98
C VAL A 139 9.03 -2.11 -6.38
N ASP A 140 10.06 -2.45 -7.16
CA ASP A 140 10.29 -1.91 -8.51
C ASP A 140 9.72 -2.76 -9.65
N SER A 141 9.26 -3.99 -9.33
CA SER A 141 8.78 -4.95 -10.30
C SER A 141 7.67 -5.85 -9.76
N ILE A 142 6.85 -6.38 -10.68
CA ILE A 142 5.83 -7.39 -10.37
C ILE A 142 6.43 -8.65 -9.74
N LYS A 143 7.65 -9.01 -10.15
CA LYS A 143 8.34 -10.20 -9.62
C LYS A 143 8.70 -10.00 -8.16
N ASP A 144 9.18 -8.82 -7.79
CA ASP A 144 9.49 -8.48 -6.40
C ASP A 144 8.20 -8.36 -5.58
N ALA A 145 7.13 -7.80 -6.15
CA ALA A 145 5.81 -7.76 -5.51
C ALA A 145 5.30 -9.18 -5.18
N GLU A 146 5.35 -10.10 -6.15
CA GLU A 146 4.95 -11.49 -5.96
C GLU A 146 5.74 -12.16 -4.84
N LEU A 147 7.04 -11.92 -4.80
CA LEU A 147 7.89 -12.49 -3.78
C LEU A 147 7.55 -11.95 -2.39
N MET A 148 7.49 -10.62 -2.24
CA MET A 148 7.19 -9.97 -0.95
C MET A 148 5.84 -10.41 -0.39
N LEU A 149 4.83 -10.54 -1.25
CA LEU A 149 3.52 -11.04 -0.86
C LEU A 149 3.51 -12.51 -0.42
N LYS A 150 4.55 -13.29 -0.74
CA LYS A 150 4.68 -14.73 -0.43
C LYS A 150 5.75 -15.06 0.64
N VAL A 151 6.55 -14.08 1.09
CA VAL A 151 7.62 -14.30 2.11
C VAL A 151 7.04 -15.00 3.35
N LEU A 152 7.70 -16.07 3.83
CA LEU A 152 7.31 -16.84 5.03
C LEU A 152 5.88 -17.42 5.03
N GLU A 153 5.22 -17.58 3.88
CA GLU A 153 3.80 -17.97 3.75
C GLU A 153 2.78 -16.99 4.38
N ILE A 154 3.24 -16.06 5.23
CA ILE A 154 2.49 -14.96 5.82
C ILE A 154 2.48 -13.75 4.87
N GLY A 155 3.65 -13.39 4.32
CA GLY A 155 3.92 -12.27 3.42
C GLY A 155 3.78 -10.90 4.09
N VAL A 156 4.36 -9.86 3.50
CA VAL A 156 4.09 -8.46 3.92
C VAL A 156 2.61 -8.11 3.74
N ASP A 157 2.06 -7.17 4.49
CA ASP A 157 0.64 -6.82 4.45
C ASP A 157 0.24 -6.06 3.18
N GLY A 158 1.21 -5.43 2.51
CA GLY A 158 0.98 -4.85 1.19
C GLY A 158 2.25 -4.53 0.43
N VAL A 159 2.04 -4.01 -0.78
CA VAL A 159 3.13 -3.51 -1.63
C VAL A 159 2.81 -2.10 -2.13
N LEU A 160 3.84 -1.26 -2.17
CA LEU A 160 3.87 0.02 -2.88
C LEU A 160 4.65 -0.18 -4.18
N ILE A 161 4.05 0.15 -5.32
CA ILE A 161 4.69 -0.03 -6.62
C ILE A 161 4.32 1.10 -7.56
N LYS A 162 5.32 1.57 -8.31
CA LYS A 162 5.12 2.47 -9.44
C LYS A 162 4.85 1.66 -10.71
N PRO A 163 3.58 1.57 -11.18
CA PRO A 163 3.27 0.80 -12.38
C PRO A 163 3.87 1.49 -13.61
N LYS A 164 4.49 0.70 -14.50
CA LYS A 164 5.11 1.19 -15.74
C LYS A 164 4.16 1.03 -16.91
N GLU A 165 3.43 -0.08 -16.94
CA GLU A 165 2.49 -0.42 -18.00
C GLU A 165 1.15 -0.90 -17.43
N VAL A 166 0.09 -0.85 -18.25
CA VAL A 166 -1.27 -1.30 -17.88
C VAL A 166 -1.27 -2.76 -17.42
N ASP A 167 -0.43 -3.61 -18.04
CA ASP A 167 -0.32 -5.03 -17.70
C ASP A 167 0.25 -5.26 -16.27
N ASP A 168 1.01 -4.32 -15.72
CA ASP A 168 1.48 -4.39 -14.32
C ASP A 168 0.29 -4.41 -13.36
N ILE A 169 -0.72 -3.58 -13.61
CA ILE A 169 -1.94 -3.47 -12.78
C ILE A 169 -2.75 -4.77 -12.86
N VAL A 170 -2.87 -5.34 -14.07
CA VAL A 170 -3.52 -6.64 -14.28
C VAL A 170 -2.82 -7.74 -13.49
N LYS A 171 -1.49 -7.79 -13.55
CA LYS A 171 -0.68 -8.77 -12.82
C LYS A 171 -0.77 -8.58 -11.31
N LEU A 172 -0.66 -7.35 -10.79
CA LEU A 172 -0.82 -7.03 -9.36
C LEU A 172 -2.17 -7.53 -8.83
N LYS A 173 -3.26 -7.30 -9.59
CA LYS A 173 -4.58 -7.78 -9.18
C LYS A 173 -4.63 -9.29 -9.05
N LYS A 174 -3.99 -10.04 -9.96
CA LYS A 174 -3.92 -11.51 -9.91
C LYS A 174 -3.12 -11.99 -8.70
N LEU A 175 -2.06 -11.28 -8.29
CA LEU A 175 -1.25 -11.66 -7.13
C LEU A 175 -2.02 -11.60 -5.81
N ILE A 176 -2.90 -10.60 -5.63
CA ILE A 176 -3.68 -10.43 -4.40
C ILE A 176 -5.03 -11.13 -4.42
N HIS A 177 -5.51 -11.57 -5.59
CA HIS A 177 -6.73 -12.36 -5.68
C HIS A 177 -6.44 -13.78 -5.23
N LYS A 178 -6.82 -14.11 -3.99
CA LYS A 178 -7.05 -15.51 -3.64
C LYS A 178 -8.28 -15.94 -4.43
N GLY A 179 -8.10 -16.80 -5.42
CA GLY A 179 -9.23 -17.41 -6.12
C GLY A 179 -10.13 -18.08 -5.09
N PHE A 180 -11.35 -17.60 -4.95
CA PHE A 180 -12.37 -18.31 -4.18
C PHE A 180 -12.97 -19.35 -5.13
N HIS A 181 -12.91 -20.62 -4.71
CA HIS A 181 -13.69 -21.66 -5.34
C HIS A 181 -15.14 -21.50 -4.85
N ILE A 182 -16.04 -21.17 -5.77
CA ILE A 182 -17.47 -21.31 -5.54
C ILE A 182 -17.89 -22.59 -6.24
N GLU A 183 -18.37 -23.56 -5.46
CA GLU A 183 -19.00 -24.74 -6.04
C GLU A 183 -20.30 -24.31 -6.72
N LEU A 184 -20.37 -24.54 -8.04
CA LEU A 184 -21.59 -24.34 -8.80
C LEU A 184 -22.59 -25.43 -8.40
N THR A 185 -23.76 -25.03 -7.92
CA THR A 185 -24.87 -25.93 -7.66
C THR A 185 -25.97 -25.75 -8.70
N LYS A 186 -26.80 -26.78 -8.89
CA LYS A 186 -27.95 -26.69 -9.78
C LYS A 186 -29.00 -25.77 -9.15
N ALA A 187 -29.40 -24.73 -9.89
CA ALA A 187 -30.51 -23.87 -9.52
C ALA A 187 -31.76 -24.20 -10.35
N LYS A 188 -32.94 -24.03 -9.74
CA LYS A 188 -34.23 -24.14 -10.44
C LYS A 188 -34.73 -22.74 -10.80
N ILE A 189 -35.07 -22.55 -12.06
CA ILE A 189 -35.75 -21.32 -12.51
C ILE A 189 -37.14 -21.31 -11.86
N ILE A 190 -37.41 -20.30 -11.03
CA ILE A 190 -38.68 -20.15 -10.30
C ILE A 190 -39.69 -19.27 -11.06
N ASN A 191 -39.20 -18.38 -11.91
CA ASN A 191 -40.03 -17.46 -12.68
C ASN A 191 -39.26 -16.96 -13.90
N ILE A 192 -39.95 -16.73 -15.01
CA ILE A 192 -39.45 -16.08 -16.20
C ILE A 192 -40.45 -15.00 -16.56
N GLN A 193 -39.98 -13.76 -16.66
CA GLN A 193 -40.81 -12.62 -17.06
C GLN A 193 -40.21 -12.00 -18.33
N ALA A 194 -41.00 -11.97 -19.40
CA ALA A 194 -40.68 -11.17 -20.56
C ALA A 194 -40.90 -9.70 -20.21
N ILE A 195 -39.87 -8.89 -20.41
CA ILE A 195 -39.96 -7.44 -20.25
C ILE A 195 -40.17 -6.85 -21.66
N PRO A 196 -41.07 -5.84 -21.83
CA PRO A 196 -41.34 -5.22 -23.13
C PRO A 196 -40.09 -4.69 -23.85
#